data_AF-A0A1G8D8I8-F1
#
_entry.id   AF-A0A1G8D8I8-F1
#
_cell.length_a   1.000
_cell.length_b   1.000
_cell.length_c   1.000
_cell.angle_alpha   90.00
_cell.angle_beta   90.00
_cell.angle_gamma   90.00
#
_symmetry.space_group_name_H-M   'P 1'
#
loop_
_entity.id
_entity.type
_entity.pdbx_description
1 polymer ?
#
loop_
_entity_poly.entity_id
_entity_poly.type
_entity_poly.pdbx_seq_one_letter_code
_entity_poly.pdbx_strand_id
1 'polypeptide(L)'
;MANAITPITVAVGQVREDNDERSRGRTVRIVGIDETHASVVVLTARSNAPADVKKRVPGKRTRIRLDRLKPTGRGYRLITPAL
;
A
#
# COMPACT_ATOMS: atom_id res chain seq x y z
N MET A 1 19.72 3.35 -23.99
CA MET A 1 18.67 4.20 -23.42
C MET A 1 18.36 3.69 -22.02
N ALA A 2 18.88 4.33 -20.98
CA ALA A 2 18.64 3.91 -19.60
C ALA A 2 17.29 4.46 -19.14
N ASN A 3 16.30 3.59 -18.94
CA ASN A 3 15.06 3.95 -18.25
C ASN A 3 15.44 4.34 -16.82
N ALA A 4 15.34 5.63 -16.50
CA ALA A 4 15.48 6.11 -15.13
C ALA A 4 14.33 5.52 -14.31
N ILE A 5 14.58 4.41 -13.64
CA ILE A 5 13.71 3.91 -12.57
C ILE A 5 13.93 4.88 -11.41
N THR A 6 13.20 6.00 -11.41
CA THR A 6 13.14 6.88 -10.25
C THR A 6 12.81 5.99 -9.06
N PRO A 7 13.66 5.91 -8.01
CA PRO A 7 13.30 5.15 -6.83
C PRO A 7 11.97 5.73 -6.36
N ILE A 8 10.92 4.91 -6.33
CA ILE A 8 9.61 5.38 -5.86
C ILE A 8 9.76 5.65 -4.36
N THR A 9 10.17 6.86 -4.03
CA THR A 9 10.29 7.33 -2.66
C THR A 9 8.94 7.20 -2.00
N VAL A 10 8.90 6.46 -0.90
CA VAL A 10 7.69 6.30 -0.10
C VAL A 10 7.44 7.63 0.62
N ALA A 11 6.24 8.18 0.50
CA ALA A 11 5.89 9.47 1.12
C ALA A 11 4.51 9.41 1.78
N VAL A 12 4.34 10.17 2.86
CA VAL A 12 3.04 10.37 3.51
C VAL A 12 2.08 11.02 2.52
N GLY A 13 0.82 10.59 2.54
CA GLY A 13 -0.21 11.04 1.60
C GLY A 13 -0.38 10.14 0.38
N GLN A 14 0.64 9.37 -0.02
CA GLN A 14 0.56 8.45 -1.15
C GLN A 14 -0.56 7.41 -0.97
N VAL A 15 -1.23 7.08 -2.07
CA VAL A 15 -2.14 5.93 -2.13
C VAL A 15 -1.48 4.82 -2.95
N ARG A 16 -1.54 3.61 -2.41
CA ARG A 16 -0.94 2.43 -3.02
C ARG A 16 -1.90 1.25 -3.03
N GLU A 17 -1.80 0.45 -4.09
CA GLU A 17 -2.59 -0.76 -4.27
C GLU A 17 -1.74 -2.01 -4.03
N ASP A 18 -2.33 -2.99 -3.36
CA ASP A 18 -1.72 -4.30 -3.14
C ASP A 18 -1.65 -5.07 -4.47
N ASN A 19 -0.43 -5.42 -4.90
CA ASN A 19 -0.19 -6.15 -6.15
C ASN A 19 -0.27 -7.68 -5.95
N ASP A 20 -0.55 -8.17 -4.74
CA ASP A 20 -0.82 -9.59 -4.50
C ASP A 20 -2.22 -9.95 -5.03
N GLU A 21 -2.28 -10.90 -5.97
CA GLU A 21 -3.54 -11.39 -6.56
C GLU A 21 -4.54 -11.88 -5.50
N ARG A 22 -4.05 -12.45 -4.40
CA ARG A 22 -4.88 -12.89 -3.26
C ARG A 22 -5.51 -11.73 -2.50
N SER A 23 -5.02 -10.51 -2.73
CA SER A 23 -5.46 -9.27 -2.09
C SER A 23 -5.95 -8.22 -3.10
N ARG A 24 -6.27 -8.64 -4.32
CA ARG A 24 -6.73 -7.77 -5.40
C ARG A 24 -7.82 -6.79 -4.93
N GLY A 25 -7.72 -5.53 -5.35
CA GLY A 25 -8.65 -4.45 -5.02
C GLY A 25 -8.36 -3.74 -3.69
N ARG A 26 -7.38 -4.20 -2.90
CA ARG A 26 -6.99 -3.54 -1.66
C ARG A 26 -6.13 -2.31 -1.92
N THR A 27 -6.53 -1.17 -1.37
CA THR A 27 -5.77 0.08 -1.41
C THR A 27 -5.51 0.61 -0.01
N VAL A 28 -4.38 1.29 0.15
CA VAL A 28 -3.92 1.88 1.40
C VAL A 28 -3.39 3.29 1.18
N ARG A 29 -3.63 4.18 2.14
CA ARG A 29 -3.01 5.52 2.18
C ARG A 29 -1.93 5.56 3.24
N ILE A 30 -0.76 6.10 2.91
CA ILE A 30 0.32 6.31 3.86
C ILE A 30 -0.01 7.52 4.73
N VAL A 31 0.00 7.33 6.05
CA VAL A 31 -0.29 8.37 7.05
C VAL A 31 0.89 8.66 7.97
N GLY A 32 1.94 7.84 7.92
CA GLY A 32 3.17 8.06 8.65
C GLY A 32 4.27 7.13 8.15
N ILE A 33 5.51 7.52 8.34
CA ILE A 33 6.69 6.74 7.98
C ILE A 33 7.64 6.78 9.17
N ASP A 34 8.18 5.61 9.51
CA ASP A 34 9.29 5.45 10.42
C ASP A 34 10.47 4.81 9.67
N GLU A 35 11.54 4.47 10.38
CA GLU A 35 12.78 3.95 9.79
C GLU A 35 12.59 2.69 8.94
N THR A 36 11.62 1.84 9.29
CA THR A 36 11.47 0.50 8.67
C THR A 36 10.08 0.22 8.13
N HIS A 37 9.07 0.98 8.57
CA HIS A 37 7.67 0.79 8.25
C HIS A 37 6.97 2.09 7.85
N ALA A 38 5.93 1.94 7.05
CA ALA A 38 4.89 2.93 6.88
C ALA A 38 3.68 2.56 7.75
N SER A 39 3.14 3.55 8.45
CA SER A 39 1.79 3.50 8.99
C SER A 39 0.81 3.86 7.88
N VAL A 40 -0.18 3.01 7.66
CA VAL A 40 -1.17 3.18 6.58
C VAL A 40 -2.60 3.01 7.07
N VAL A 41 -3.52 3.67 6.39
CA VAL A 41 -4.97 3.46 6.53
C VAL A 41 -5.46 2.65 5.34
N VAL A 42 -6.21 1.58 5.58
CA VAL A 42 -6.88 0.81 4.51
C VAL A 42 -8.02 1.65 3.95
N LEU A 43 -8.04 1.91 2.65
CA LEU A 43 -9.13 2.62 1.98
C LEU A 43 -10.14 1.63 1.40
N THR A 44 -9.66 0.59 0.73
CA THR A 44 -10.50 -0.50 0.21
C THR A 44 -10.01 -1.85 0.72
N ALA A 45 -10.95 -2.72 1.05
CA ALA A 45 -10.66 -4.13 1.31
C ALA A 45 -10.42 -4.88 -0.02
N ARG A 46 -9.89 -6.11 0.07
CA ARG A 46 -9.79 -6.99 -1.11
C ARG A 46 -11.18 -7.38 -1.61
N SER A 47 -11.34 -7.54 -2.91
CA SER A 47 -12.64 -7.83 -3.54
C SER A 47 -13.27 -9.15 -3.10
N ASN A 48 -12.46 -10.15 -2.71
CA ASN A 48 -12.92 -11.47 -2.25
C ASN A 48 -12.79 -11.64 -0.73
N ALA A 49 -12.94 -10.59 0.07
CA ALA A 49 -13.00 -10.72 1.53
C ALA A 49 -14.43 -11.00 1.96
N PRO A 50 -14.69 -12.05 2.77
CA PRO A 50 -15.99 -12.20 3.39
C PRO A 50 -16.20 -11.04 4.40
N ALA A 51 -17.45 -10.58 4.50
CA ALA A 51 -17.82 -9.31 5.17
C ALA A 51 -17.44 -9.28 6.66
N ASP A 52 -17.20 -10.44 7.26
CA ASP A 52 -16.92 -10.68 8.68
C ASP A 52 -15.43 -10.60 9.05
N VAL A 53 -14.51 -10.39 8.10
CA VAL A 53 -13.08 -10.26 8.40
C VAL A 53 -12.78 -8.91 9.06
N LYS A 54 -13.05 -8.81 10.37
CA LYS A 54 -12.76 -7.66 11.26
C LYS A 54 -11.34 -7.10 11.13
N LYS A 55 -10.40 -7.88 10.61
CA LYS A 55 -9.00 -7.47 10.49
C LYS A 55 -8.73 -6.50 9.32
N ARG A 56 -9.65 -6.31 8.38
CA ARG A 56 -9.37 -5.63 7.09
C ARG A 56 -10.47 -4.66 6.62
N VAL A 57 -11.13 -4.02 7.59
CA VAL A 57 -12.15 -3.00 7.36
C VAL A 57 -11.50 -1.70 6.83
N PRO A 58 -12.10 -1.02 5.84
CA PRO A 58 -11.76 0.36 5.52
C PRO A 58 -11.66 1.25 6.78
N GLY A 59 -10.73 2.19 6.78
CA GLY A 59 -10.44 3.06 7.93
C GLY A 59 -9.48 2.45 8.96
N LYS A 60 -9.20 1.15 8.92
CA LYS A 60 -8.27 0.53 9.86
C LYS A 60 -6.82 0.94 9.59
N ARG A 61 -6.11 1.29 10.66
CA ARG A 61 -4.66 1.52 10.64
C ARG A 61 -3.88 0.22 10.73
N THR A 62 -2.85 0.08 9.90
CA THR A 62 -1.89 -1.04 9.94
C THR A 62 -0.49 -0.55 9.59
N ARG A 63 0.52 -1.34 9.95
CA ARG A 63 1.92 -1.10 9.56
C ARG A 63 2.33 -2.02 8.42
N ILE A 64 3.12 -1.49 7.50
CA ILE A 64 3.66 -2.20 6.33
C ILE A 64 5.13 -1.88 6.25
N ARG A 65 6.00 -2.88 6.05
CA ARG A 65 7.43 -2.63 5.87
C ARG A 65 7.70 -1.85 4.58
N LEU A 66 8.67 -0.94 4.62
CA LEU A 66 9.01 -0.08 3.47
C LEU A 66 9.49 -0.87 2.25
N ASP A 67 10.14 -2.02 2.46
CA ASP A 67 10.56 -2.93 1.39
C ASP A 67 9.37 -3.47 0.56
N ARG A 68 8.20 -3.65 1.19
CA ARG A 68 6.95 -4.04 0.53
C ARG A 68 6.29 -2.91 -0.22
N LEU A 69 6.67 -1.66 0.02
CA LEU A 69 6.21 -0.49 -0.73
C LEU A 69 7.09 -0.26 -1.96
N LYS A 70 7.44 -1.33 -2.65
CA LYS A 70 8.15 -1.30 -3.93
C LYS A 70 7.32 -2.11 -4.93
N PRO A 71 7.22 -1.64 -6.19
CA PRO A 71 6.46 -2.34 -7.22
C PRO A 71 7.16 -3.62 -7.72
N THR A 72 8.31 -4.00 -7.16
CA THR A 72 9.06 -5.21 -7.53
C THR A 72 8.43 -6.45 -6.89
N GLY A 73 7.33 -6.95 -7.46
CA GLY A 73 6.70 -8.22 -7.06
C GLY A 73 5.33 -8.06 -6.38
N ARG A 74 5.06 -8.87 -5.34
CA ARG A 74 3.80 -8.90 -4.55
C ARG A 74 3.67 -7.74 -3.54
N GLY A 75 4.33 -6.62 -3.83
CA GLY A 75 4.36 -5.44 -2.98
C GLY A 75 3.18 -4.50 -3.27
N TYR A 76 3.35 -3.23 -2.90
CA TYR A 76 2.37 -2.18 -3.14
C TYR A 76 2.83 -1.24 -4.25
N ARG A 77 2.01 -1.13 -5.30
CA ARG A 77 2.24 -0.22 -6.41
C ARG A 77 1.66 1.16 -6.13
N LEU A 78 2.36 2.21 -6.56
CA LEU A 78 1.87 3.58 -6.45
C LEU A 78 0.70 3.79 -7.41
N ILE A 79 -0.42 4.33 -6.91
CA ILE A 79 -1.58 4.72 -7.73
C ILE A 79 -1.89 6.22 -7.64
N THR A 80 -1.52 6.86 -6.53
CA THR A 80 -1.66 8.30 -6.34
C THR A 80 -0.45 8.85 -5.60
N PRO A 81 0.24 9.87 -6.14
CA PRO A 81 1.37 10.52 -5.47
C PRO A 81 0.91 11.27 -4.21
N ALA A 82 1.88 11.66 -3.36
CA ALA A 82 1.59 12.62 -2.30
C ALA A 82 1.28 13.98 -2.94
N LEU A 83 0.29 14.69 -2.40
CA LEU A 83 0.01 16.08 -2.72
C LEU A 83 1.05 16.99 -2.05
#